data_AF-A0A5K0ZVH1-F1
#
_entry.id   AF-A0A5K0ZVH1-F1
#
_cell.length_a   1.000
_cell.length_b   1.000
_cell.length_c   1.000
_cell.angle_alpha   90.00
_cell.angle_beta   90.00
_cell.angle_gamma   90.00
#
_symmetry.space_group_name_H-M   'P 1'
#
loop_
_entity.id
_entity.type
_entity.pdbx_description
1 polymer ?
#
loop_
_entity_poly.entity_id
_entity_poly.type
_entity_poly.pdbx_seq_one_letter_code
_entity_poly.pdbx_strand_id
1 'polypeptide(L)' 'TPAIFCEALKMGRNFLCLFFATFLAFSVQGLGIESPQFTLIHSESEFEIRLYRESSWMSALVQDISFEKSTRGGFH' A
#
# COMPACT_ATOMS: atom_id res chain seq x y z
N THR A 1 38.85 2.62 31.38
CA THR A 1 38.27 3.54 32.38
C THR A 1 36.75 3.53 32.25
N PRO A 2 35.99 3.86 33.30
CA PRO A 2 34.51 3.85 33.30
C PRO A 2 33.87 4.62 32.13
N ALA A 3 34.56 5.66 31.63
CA ALA A 3 34.15 6.45 30.47
C ALA A 3 34.03 5.63 29.17
N ILE A 4 34.98 4.73 28.87
CA ILE A 4 34.97 3.92 27.64
C ILE A 4 33.80 2.92 27.66
N PHE A 5 33.49 2.34 28.83
CA PHE A 5 32.35 1.45 29.00
C PHE A 5 31.00 2.19 28.84
N CYS A 6 30.90 3.40 29.37
CA CYS A 6 29.71 4.23 29.22
C CYS A 6 29.46 4.64 27.76
N GLU A 7 30.52 4.99 27.01
CA GLU A 7 30.42 5.29 25.57
C GLU A 7 30.08 4.05 24.74
N ALA A 8 30.60 2.86 25.07
CA ALA A 8 30.24 1.61 24.40
C ALA A 8 28.76 1.23 24.62
N LEU A 9 28.22 1.42 25.83
CA LEU A 9 26.79 1.23 26.12
C LEU A 9 25.92 2.26 25.39
N LYS A 10 26.38 3.51 25.27
CA LYS A 10 25.70 4.58 24.53
C LYS A 10 25.70 4.30 23.02
N MET A 11 26.79 3.77 22.49
CA MET A 11 26.91 3.33 21.10
C MET A 11 25.98 2.16 20.80
N GLY A 12 25.96 1.12 21.65
CA GLY A 12 25.02 0.00 21.53
C GLY A 12 23.55 0.42 21.60
N ARG A 13 23.21 1.39 22.46
CA ARG A 13 21.87 2.01 22.52
C ARG A 13 21.53 2.75 21.23
N ASN A 14 22.46 3.50 20.66
CA ASN A 14 22.23 4.23 19.40
C ASN A 14 21.99 3.26 18.24
N PHE A 15 22.79 2.19 18.14
CA PHE A 15 22.58 1.13 17.14
C PHE A 15 21.22 0.45 17.29
N LEU A 16 20.80 0.16 18.53
CA LEU A 16 19.51 -0.43 18.82
C LEU A 16 18.35 0.51 18.45
N CYS A 17 18.45 1.79 18.79
CA CYS A 17 17.46 2.80 18.40
C CYS A 17 17.36 2.95 16.88
N LEU A 18 18.49 2.96 16.16
CA LEU A 18 18.50 3.01 14.69
C LEU A 18 17.85 1.77 14.08
N PHE A 19 18.12 0.58 14.64
CA PHE A 19 17.50 -0.67 14.20
C PHE A 19 15.97 -0.64 14.40
N PHE A 20 15.48 -0.21 15.56
CA PHE A 20 14.04 -0.08 15.79
C PHE A 20 13.39 1.00 14.93
N ALA A 21 14.05 2.15 14.73
CA ALA A 21 13.54 3.22 13.88
C ALA A 21 13.42 2.79 12.42
N THR A 22 14.41 2.07 11.91
CA THR A 22 14.36 1.51 10.54
C THR A 22 13.29 0.44 10.41
N PHE A 23 13.20 -0.52 11.34
CA PHE A 23 12.16 -1.54 11.34
C PHE A 23 10.74 -0.96 11.37
N LEU A 24 10.50 0.05 12.24
CA LEU A 24 9.23 0.76 12.29
C LEU A 24 8.94 1.46 10.96
N ALA A 25 9.90 2.17 10.37
CA ALA A 25 9.70 2.84 9.08
C ALA A 25 9.35 1.88 7.93
N PHE A 26 9.89 0.66 7.91
CA PHE A 26 9.53 -0.37 6.92
C PHE A 26 8.16 -1.02 7.18
N SER A 27 7.72 -1.11 8.43
CA SER A 27 6.43 -1.73 8.80
C SER A 27 5.19 -0.93 8.41
N VAL A 28 5.32 0.38 8.12
CA VAL A 28 4.19 1.27 7.79
C VAL A 28 3.72 1.14 6.33
N GLN A 29 4.40 0.35 5.49
CA GLN A 29 4.15 0.31 4.05
C GLN A 29 2.82 -0.37 3.62
N GLY A 30 2.03 -0.90 4.56
CA GLY A 30 0.82 -1.69 4.26
C GLY A 30 -0.52 -1.13 4.77
N LEU A 31 -0.58 0.13 5.21
CA LEU A 31 -1.81 0.71 5.79
C LEU A 31 -2.79 1.35 4.78
N GLY A 32 -2.54 1.20 3.48
CA GLY A 32 -3.39 1.75 2.42
C GLY A 32 -4.35 0.71 1.82
N ILE A 33 -5.50 1.17 1.34
CA ILE A 33 -6.35 0.35 0.46
C ILE A 33 -5.61 0.18 -0.86
N GLU A 34 -5.26 -1.06 -1.20
CA GLU A 34 -4.63 -1.37 -2.48
C GLU A 34 -5.59 -1.05 -3.64
N SER A 35 -5.03 -0.52 -4.71
CA SER A 35 -5.74 -0.27 -5.96
C SER A 35 -5.02 -0.94 -7.12
N PRO A 36 -5.74 -1.33 -8.19
CA PRO A 36 -5.12 -1.91 -9.36
C PRO A 36 -4.07 -0.96 -9.94
N GLN A 37 -2.87 -1.48 -10.16
CA GLN A 37 -1.75 -0.69 -10.67
C GLN A 37 -1.90 -0.42 -12.17
N PHE A 38 -1.62 0.82 -12.58
CA PHE A 38 -1.64 1.24 -13.98
C PHE A 38 -0.52 2.24 -14.31
N THR A 39 -0.18 2.34 -15.59
CA THR A 39 0.66 3.42 -16.13
C THR A 39 -0.25 4.44 -16.81
N LEU A 40 -0.16 5.71 -16.40
CA LEU A 40 -0.86 6.81 -17.07
C LEU A 40 -0.16 7.10 -18.40
N ILE A 41 -0.84 6.81 -19.50
CA ILE A 41 -0.32 7.04 -20.85
C ILE A 41 -0.58 8.48 -21.27
N HIS A 42 -1.74 9.02 -20.91
CA HIS A 42 -2.17 10.36 -21.30
C HIS A 42 -3.28 10.87 -20.38
N SER A 43 -3.36 12.19 -20.20
CA SER A 43 -4.37 12.85 -19.39
C SER A 43 -4.74 14.17 -20.05
N GLU A 44 -6.05 14.38 -20.15
CA GLU A 44 -6.71 15.59 -20.63
C GLU A 44 -7.70 16.09 -19.58
N SER A 45 -8.29 17.26 -19.78
CA SER A 45 -9.27 17.83 -18.83
C SER A 45 -10.52 16.96 -18.65
N GLU A 46 -10.89 16.18 -19.67
CA GLU A 46 -12.12 15.39 -19.69
C GLU A 46 -11.89 13.89 -19.52
N PHE A 47 -10.65 13.40 -19.72
CA PHE A 47 -10.38 11.97 -19.67
C PHE A 47 -8.90 11.62 -19.42
N GLU A 48 -8.67 10.35 -19.13
CA GLU A 48 -7.33 9.76 -18.99
C GLU A 48 -7.23 8.44 -19.76
N ILE A 49 -6.04 8.12 -20.24
CA ILE A 49 -5.69 6.84 -20.83
C ILE A 49 -4.78 6.09 -19.85
N ARG A 50 -5.28 4.98 -19.30
CA ARG A 50 -4.56 4.15 -18.31
C ARG A 50 -4.30 2.76 -18.86
N LEU A 51 -3.03 2.32 -18.83
CA LEU A 51 -2.63 0.96 -19.14
C LEU A 51 -2.54 0.14 -17.85
N TYR A 52 -3.52 -0.72 -17.62
CA TYR A 52 -3.54 -1.62 -16.46
C TYR A 52 -2.59 -2.80 -16.64
N ARG A 53 -1.97 -3.23 -15.55
CA ARG A 53 -1.19 -4.48 -15.52
C ARG A 53 -2.12 -5.69 -15.56
N GLU A 54 -1.58 -6.84 -15.94
CA GLU A 54 -2.29 -8.10 -15.77
C GLU A 54 -2.61 -8.32 -14.28
N SER A 55 -3.85 -8.66 -13.98
CA SER A 55 -4.35 -8.80 -12.60
C SER A 55 -5.53 -9.75 -12.57
N SER A 56 -5.71 -10.44 -11.44
CA SER A 56 -6.86 -11.31 -11.21
C SER A 56 -8.01 -10.51 -10.58
N TRP A 57 -9.24 -10.81 -10.99
CA TRP A 57 -10.45 -10.16 -10.52
C TRP A 57 -11.49 -11.20 -10.10
N MET A 58 -12.29 -10.87 -9.09
CA MET A 58 -13.48 -11.63 -8.72
C MET A 58 -14.69 -11.01 -9.42
N SER A 59 -15.54 -11.83 -10.03
CA SER A 59 -16.74 -11.38 -10.75
C SER A 59 -17.97 -12.18 -10.34
N ALA A 60 -19.13 -11.51 -10.25
CA ALA A 60 -20.42 -12.13 -10.00
C ALA A 60 -21.40 -11.76 -11.13
N LEU A 61 -22.07 -12.76 -11.70
CA LEU A 61 -23.06 -12.55 -12.76
C LEU A 61 -24.46 -12.37 -12.13
N VAL A 62 -25.13 -11.27 -12.46
CA VAL A 62 -26.50 -10.96 -12.01
C VAL A 62 -27.36 -10.60 -13.21
N GLN A 63 -28.56 -11.17 -13.30
CA GLN A 63 -29.50 -10.91 -14.39
C GLN A 63 -30.62 -9.96 -13.94
N ASP A 64 -30.51 -8.68 -14.33
CA ASP A 64 -31.53 -7.63 -14.12
C ASP A 64 -31.39 -6.59 -15.24
N ILE A 65 -32.38 -5.72 -15.42
CA ILE A 65 -32.36 -4.59 -16.36
C ILE A 65 -31.78 -3.32 -15.72
N SER A 66 -31.73 -3.26 -14.39
CA SER A 66 -31.24 -2.11 -13.64
C SER A 66 -29.76 -2.30 -13.29
N PHE A 67 -28.93 -1.35 -13.71
CA PHE A 67 -27.51 -1.30 -13.36
C PHE A 67 -27.31 -1.21 -11.84
N GLU A 68 -28.09 -0.37 -11.16
CA GLU A 68 -28.00 -0.18 -9.71
C GLU A 68 -28.33 -1.46 -8.95
N LYS A 69 -29.44 -2.12 -9.29
CA LYS A 69 -29.84 -3.38 -8.65
C LYS A 69 -28.84 -4.49 -8.90
N SER A 70 -28.35 -4.62 -10.14
CA SER A 70 -27.34 -5.62 -10.52
C SER A 70 -26.03 -5.41 -9.75
N THR A 71 -25.57 -4.16 -9.64
CA THR A 71 -24.33 -3.81 -8.91
C THR A 71 -24.44 -4.14 -7.43
N ARG A 72 -25.57 -3.78 -6.78
CA ARG A 72 -25.81 -4.12 -5.38
C ARG A 72 -25.88 -5.64 -5.19
N GLY A 73 -26.58 -6.36 -6.07
CA GLY A 73 -26.73 -7.81 -5.98
C GLY A 73 -25.42 -8.58 -6.18
N GLY A 74 -24.50 -8.08 -7.01
CA GLY A 74 -23.21 -8.73 -7.26
C GLY A 74 -22.12 -8.39 -6.25
N PHE A 75 -22.29 -7.31 -5.48
CA PHE A 75 -21.32 -6.88 -4.47
C PHE A 75 -21.48 -7.57 -3.11
N HIS A 76 -22.71 -7.95 -2.75
CA HIS A 76 -23.04 -8.63 -1.49
C HIS A 76 -22.87 -10.14 -1.57
#